data_AF-A0A947R8A5-F1
#
_entry.id   AF-A0A947R8A5-F1
#
_cell.length_a   1.000
_cell.length_b   1.000
_cell.length_c   1.000
_cell.angle_alpha   90.00
_cell.angle_beta   90.00
_cell.angle_gamma   90.00
#
_symmetry.space_group_name_H-M   'P 1'
#
loop_
_entity.id
_entity.type
_entity.pdbx_description
1 polymer ?
#
loop_
_entity_poly.entity_id
_entity_poly.type
_entity_poly.pdbx_seq_one_letter_code
_entity_poly.pdbx_strand_id
1 'polypeptide(L)'
;MKQKKIQAIGTLVFDYLFLTILFNIATLLVLPLIPFIIGVQKYIQAEPEDRSLILVFVNIKENLSITLKMTLLLIIMFSFSTANIMLLDTGNLVLDGIVKGLSYVVLMIAFILLMNSPVIITNMNVTFRQALHNSIILIFGRLLNFLIQIAILVLFVYLVLWNFVIYLLGIFLIINLVSRLSYMNYIKLKERLK
;
A
#
# COMPACT_ATOMS: atom_id res chain seq x y z
N MET A 1 25.31 17.05 33.19
CA MET A 1 25.23 15.79 32.40
C MET A 1 23.78 15.33 32.12
N LYS A 2 22.87 15.36 33.12
CA LYS A 2 21.44 14.99 32.92
C LYS A 2 20.68 15.91 31.94
N GLN A 3 20.84 17.23 32.01
CA GLN A 3 20.18 18.18 31.10
C GLN A 3 20.53 17.96 29.62
N LYS A 4 21.81 17.67 29.31
CA LYS A 4 22.25 17.36 27.94
C LYS A 4 21.62 16.06 27.40
N LYS A 5 21.43 15.03 28.25
CA LYS A 5 20.74 13.79 27.86
C LYS A 5 19.24 14.00 27.62
N ILE A 6 18.59 14.82 28.45
CA ILE A 6 17.16 15.15 28.29
C ILE A 6 16.94 15.98 27.01
N GLN A 7 17.80 16.96 26.75
CA GLN A 7 17.78 17.71 25.48
C GLN A 7 18.00 16.79 24.28
N ALA A 8 19.00 15.90 24.31
CA ALA A 8 19.25 14.97 23.21
C ALA A 8 18.06 14.04 22.91
N ILE A 9 17.42 13.49 23.94
CA ILE A 9 16.21 12.67 23.78
C ILE A 9 15.05 13.52 23.24
N GLY A 10 14.87 14.74 23.76
CA GLY A 10 13.82 15.66 23.31
C GLY A 10 13.98 16.04 21.84
N THR A 11 15.21 16.35 21.39
CA THR A 11 15.53 16.63 19.99
C THR A 11 15.29 15.41 19.12
N LEU A 12 15.73 14.22 19.54
CA LEU A 12 15.53 12.98 18.77
C LEU A 12 14.04 12.64 18.60
N VAL A 13 13.24 12.79 19.66
CA VAL A 13 11.78 12.59 19.60
C VAL A 13 11.11 13.62 18.69
N PHE A 14 11.53 14.88 18.77
CA PHE A 14 11.00 15.95 17.91
C PHE A 14 11.34 15.71 16.44
N ASP A 15 12.60 15.42 16.13
CA ASP A 15 13.07 15.13 14.77
C ASP A 15 12.35 13.91 14.19
N TYR A 16 12.17 12.87 15.00
CA TYR A 16 11.41 11.68 14.62
C TYR A 16 9.96 12.01 14.28
N LEU A 17 9.26 12.76 15.14
CA LEU A 17 7.86 13.16 14.91
C LEU A 17 7.74 14.07 13.68
N PHE A 18 8.62 15.07 13.56
CA PHE A 18 8.62 16.03 12.46
C PHE A 18 8.88 15.33 11.12
N LEU A 19 9.90 14.46 11.05
CA LEU A 19 10.19 13.68 9.85
C LEU A 19 9.08 12.67 9.54
N THR A 20 8.47 12.04 10.55
CA THR A 20 7.32 11.15 10.34
C THR A 20 6.14 11.93 9.75
N ILE A 21 5.87 13.15 10.21
CA ILE A 21 4.84 14.02 9.65
C ILE A 21 5.18 14.42 8.20
N LEU A 22 6.43 14.82 7.93
CA LEU A 22 6.91 15.12 6.58
C LEU A 22 6.77 13.92 5.63
N PHE A 23 7.14 12.73 6.09
CA PHE A 23 6.91 11.49 5.36
C PHE A 23 5.43 11.30 5.07
N ASN A 24 4.55 11.41 6.07
CA ASN A 24 3.10 11.31 5.86
C ASN A 24 2.56 12.31 4.83
N ILE A 25 3.05 13.55 4.84
CA ILE A 25 2.68 14.57 3.84
C ILE A 25 3.19 14.18 2.45
N ALA A 26 4.41 13.64 2.34
CA ALA A 26 4.93 13.11 1.08
C ALA A 26 4.13 11.88 0.59
N THR A 27 3.77 10.95 1.48
CA THR A 27 2.91 9.80 1.13
C THR A 27 1.50 10.24 0.74
N LEU A 28 0.96 11.31 1.33
CA LEU A 28 -0.32 11.93 0.97
C LEU A 28 -0.34 12.51 -0.46
N LEU A 29 0.81 12.77 -1.07
CA LEU A 29 0.90 13.16 -2.48
C LEU A 29 0.84 11.94 -3.43
N VAL A 30 1.16 10.74 -2.92
CA VAL A 30 1.17 9.47 -3.68
C VAL A 30 -0.11 8.67 -3.45
N LEU A 31 -0.69 8.70 -2.26
CA LEU A 31 -1.88 7.92 -1.87
C LEU A 31 -3.24 8.29 -2.48
N PRO A 32 -3.47 9.48 -3.10
CA PRO A 32 -4.67 9.72 -3.92
C PRO A 32 -4.78 8.73 -5.08
N LEU A 33 -3.69 8.02 -5.41
CA LEU A 33 -3.71 6.90 -6.33
C LEU A 33 -4.57 5.74 -5.83
N ILE A 34 -4.78 5.48 -4.53
CA ILE A 34 -5.59 4.33 -4.08
C ILE A 34 -7.07 4.45 -4.49
N PRO A 35 -7.78 5.56 -4.19
CA PRO A 35 -9.11 5.80 -4.74
C PRO A 35 -9.12 5.66 -6.27
N PHE A 36 -8.10 6.19 -6.93
CA PHE A 36 -8.01 6.13 -8.39
C PHE A 36 -7.82 4.69 -8.91
N ILE A 37 -7.01 3.86 -8.24
CA ILE A 37 -6.82 2.44 -8.56
C ILE A 37 -8.13 1.68 -8.39
N ILE A 38 -8.86 1.94 -7.30
CA ILE A 38 -10.20 1.37 -7.07
C ILE A 38 -11.14 1.79 -8.20
N GLY A 39 -11.16 3.06 -8.57
CA GLY A 39 -11.98 3.54 -9.69
C GLY A 39 -11.63 2.86 -11.02
N VAL A 40 -10.35 2.85 -11.38
CA VAL A 40 -9.84 2.26 -12.63
C VAL A 40 -10.09 0.76 -12.69
N GLN A 41 -10.15 0.08 -11.55
CA GLN A 41 -10.41 -1.36 -11.53
C GLN A 41 -11.74 -1.73 -12.19
N LYS A 42 -12.82 -1.00 -11.89
CA LYS A 42 -14.14 -1.28 -12.49
C LYS A 42 -14.14 -0.99 -14.00
N TYR A 43 -13.41 0.04 -14.42
CA TYR A 43 -13.19 0.35 -15.84
C TYR A 43 -12.41 -0.77 -16.56
N ILE A 44 -11.36 -1.34 -15.95
CA ILE A 44 -10.58 -2.44 -16.53
C ILE A 44 -11.41 -3.72 -16.65
N GLN A 45 -12.29 -3.98 -15.69
CA GLN A 45 -13.14 -5.16 -15.64
C GLN A 45 -14.35 -5.11 -16.59
N ALA A 46 -14.79 -3.91 -16.97
CA ALA A 46 -15.88 -3.74 -17.92
C ALA A 46 -15.50 -4.25 -19.32
N GLU A 47 -16.48 -4.82 -20.01
CA GLU A 47 -16.37 -5.19 -21.42
C GLU A 47 -16.07 -3.95 -22.27
N PRO A 48 -15.33 -4.09 -23.40
CA PRO A 48 -14.92 -2.95 -24.20
C PRO A 48 -16.07 -2.01 -24.60
N GLU A 49 -17.26 -2.55 -24.81
CA GLU A 49 -18.47 -1.83 -25.23
C GLU A 49 -19.09 -1.02 -24.07
N ASP A 50 -18.89 -1.46 -22.82
CA ASP A 50 -19.44 -0.84 -21.61
C ASP A 50 -18.46 0.09 -20.90
N ARG A 51 -17.24 0.24 -21.43
CA ARG A 51 -16.19 1.06 -20.82
C ARG A 51 -16.52 2.54 -20.88
N SER A 52 -16.98 3.07 -19.75
CA SER A 52 -17.12 4.51 -19.55
C SER A 52 -16.19 5.01 -18.44
N LEU A 53 -15.55 6.16 -18.67
CA LEU A 53 -14.77 6.85 -17.63
C LEU A 53 -15.63 7.22 -16.41
N ILE A 54 -16.95 7.36 -16.59
CA ILE A 54 -17.90 7.61 -15.50
C ILE A 54 -17.86 6.47 -14.47
N LEU A 55 -17.60 5.22 -14.89
CA LEU A 55 -17.51 4.07 -13.99
C LEU A 55 -16.42 4.23 -12.93
N VAL A 56 -15.33 4.94 -13.26
CA VAL A 56 -14.24 5.23 -12.32
C VAL A 56 -14.76 6.04 -11.14
N PHE A 57 -15.44 7.16 -11.43
CA PHE A 57 -15.96 8.07 -10.40
C PHE A 57 -17.12 7.45 -9.62
N VAL A 58 -18.00 6.71 -10.30
CA VAL A 58 -19.10 6.00 -9.63
C VAL A 58 -18.55 4.95 -8.66
N ASN A 59 -17.57 4.15 -9.08
CA ASN A 59 -16.99 3.14 -8.20
C ASN A 59 -16.29 3.73 -6.97
N ILE A 60 -15.60 4.87 -7.16
CA ILE A 60 -14.98 5.61 -6.05
C ILE A 60 -16.05 6.08 -5.07
N LYS A 61 -17.14 6.67 -5.58
CA LYS A 61 -18.23 7.18 -4.76
C LYS A 61 -18.90 6.06 -3.96
N GLU A 62 -19.18 4.93 -4.59
CA GLU A 62 -19.78 3.75 -3.96
C GLU A 62 -18.91 3.19 -2.83
N ASN A 63 -17.58 3.24 -3.00
CA ASN A 63 -16.63 2.64 -2.07
C ASN A 63 -15.86 3.64 -1.19
N LEU A 64 -16.31 4.91 -1.14
CA LEU A 64 -15.54 6.02 -0.56
C LEU A 64 -15.16 5.76 0.90
N SER A 65 -16.11 5.28 1.71
CA SER A 65 -15.89 5.04 3.16
C SER A 65 -14.78 4.04 3.44
N ILE A 66 -14.77 2.91 2.72
CA ILE A 66 -13.73 1.87 2.89
C ILE A 66 -12.43 2.31 2.26
N THR A 67 -12.49 2.96 1.11
CA THR A 67 -11.33 3.52 0.42
C THR A 67 -10.56 4.48 1.33
N LEU A 68 -11.25 5.41 2.00
CA LEU A 68 -10.64 6.37 2.93
C LEU A 68 -10.00 5.67 4.12
N LYS A 69 -10.70 4.70 4.73
CA LYS A 69 -10.17 3.93 5.88
C LYS A 69 -8.92 3.13 5.51
N MET A 70 -8.93 2.48 4.34
CA MET A 70 -7.77 1.74 3.83
C MET A 70 -6.61 2.66 3.50
N THR A 71 -6.89 3.81 2.87
CA THR A 71 -5.88 4.83 2.55
C THR A 71 -5.21 5.34 3.82
N LEU A 72 -5.99 5.69 4.86
CA LEU A 72 -5.48 6.16 6.14
C LEU A 72 -4.63 5.09 6.85
N LEU A 73 -5.09 3.83 6.85
CA LEU A 73 -4.32 2.73 7.44
C LEU A 73 -2.97 2.57 6.73
N LEU A 74 -2.97 2.57 5.40
CA LEU A 74 -1.76 2.41 4.60
C LEU A 74 -0.77 3.57 4.82
N ILE A 75 -1.26 4.80 4.91
CA ILE A 75 -0.46 5.98 5.30
C ILE A 75 0.26 5.71 6.62
N ILE A 76 -0.49 5.34 7.65
CA ILE A 76 0.07 5.09 8.99
C ILE A 76 1.13 3.99 8.92
N MET A 77 0.81 2.86 8.28
CA MET A 77 1.73 1.72 8.20
C MET A 77 3.01 2.04 7.44
N PHE A 78 2.94 2.67 6.25
CA PHE A 78 4.12 3.03 5.47
C PHE A 78 4.97 4.06 6.21
N SER A 79 4.37 5.12 6.75
CA SER A 79 5.11 6.20 7.40
C SER A 79 5.79 5.73 8.68
N PHE A 80 5.07 5.02 9.57
CA PHE A 80 5.69 4.49 10.80
C PHE A 80 6.79 3.49 10.51
N SER A 81 6.57 2.57 9.57
CA SER A 81 7.57 1.54 9.26
C SER A 81 8.83 2.16 8.66
N THR A 82 8.66 3.10 7.73
CA THR A 82 9.79 3.78 7.08
C THR A 82 10.55 4.65 8.09
N ALA A 83 9.84 5.40 8.94
CA ALA A 83 10.46 6.19 10.00
C ALA A 83 11.26 5.31 10.97
N ASN A 84 10.69 4.19 11.42
CA ASN A 84 11.40 3.24 12.28
C ASN A 84 12.67 2.67 11.61
N ILE A 85 12.59 2.30 10.33
CA ILE A 85 13.72 1.71 9.60
C ILE A 85 14.85 2.73 9.40
N MET A 86 14.50 3.97 9.05
CA MET A 86 15.46 5.00 8.63
C MET A 86 16.00 5.85 9.79
N LEU A 87 15.19 6.10 10.81
CA LEU A 87 15.45 7.13 11.81
C LEU A 87 15.66 6.58 13.22
N LEU A 88 15.09 5.41 13.52
CA LEU A 88 15.23 4.86 14.86
C LEU A 88 16.57 4.12 14.97
N ASP A 89 17.47 4.66 15.79
CA ASP A 89 18.64 3.97 16.31
C ASP A 89 18.51 3.92 17.83
N THR A 90 18.30 2.72 18.36
CA THR A 90 18.07 2.52 19.79
C THR A 90 19.36 2.46 20.60
N GLY A 91 20.53 2.45 19.96
CA GLY A 91 21.83 2.25 20.60
C GLY A 91 22.05 0.85 21.19
N ASN A 92 21.05 -0.04 21.08
CA ASN A 92 21.13 -1.45 21.46
C ASN A 92 20.88 -2.30 20.22
N LEU A 93 21.89 -3.06 19.80
CA LEU A 93 21.86 -3.82 18.55
C LEU A 93 20.72 -4.85 18.49
N VAL A 94 20.35 -5.45 19.62
CA VAL A 94 19.23 -6.41 19.69
C VAL A 94 17.89 -5.69 19.58
N LEU A 95 17.70 -4.59 20.32
CA LEU A 95 16.46 -3.83 20.29
C LEU A 95 16.24 -3.18 18.92
N ASP A 96 17.31 -2.65 18.32
CA ASP A 96 17.32 -2.09 16.98
C ASP A 96 16.92 -3.13 15.93
N GLY A 97 17.52 -4.33 16.02
CA GLY A 97 17.16 -5.47 15.17
C GLY A 97 15.69 -5.87 15.28
N ILE A 98 15.14 -5.90 16.51
CA ILE A 98 13.71 -6.21 16.74
C ILE A 98 12.81 -5.15 16.12
N VAL A 99 13.06 -3.87 16.39
CA VAL A 99 12.23 -2.77 15.88
C VAL A 99 12.26 -2.72 14.36
N LYS A 100 13.44 -2.84 13.75
CA LYS A 100 13.59 -2.87 12.29
C LYS A 100 12.93 -4.10 11.70
N GLY A 101 13.11 -5.27 12.30
CA GLY A 101 12.46 -6.52 11.90
C GLY A 101 10.92 -6.41 11.88
N LEU A 102 10.32 -5.91 12.95
CA LEU A 102 8.87 -5.65 13.01
C LEU A 102 8.43 -4.64 11.96
N SER A 103 9.22 -3.59 11.73
CA SER A 103 8.91 -2.54 10.76
C SER A 103 8.94 -3.09 9.32
N TYR A 104 9.87 -3.99 8.99
CA TYR A 104 9.85 -4.68 7.70
C TYR A 104 8.61 -5.56 7.51
N VAL A 105 8.17 -6.25 8.58
CA VAL A 105 6.92 -7.05 8.53
C VAL A 105 5.71 -6.15 8.29
N VAL A 106 5.60 -5.02 9.00
CA VAL A 106 4.50 -4.06 8.80
C VAL A 106 4.52 -3.49 7.39
N LEU A 107 5.70 -3.14 6.86
CA LEU A 107 5.86 -2.68 5.48
C LEU A 107 5.39 -3.73 4.47
N MET A 108 5.73 -5.01 4.69
CA MET A 108 5.30 -6.11 3.83
C MET A 108 3.77 -6.28 3.84
N ILE A 109 3.14 -6.20 5.01
CA ILE A 109 1.68 -6.24 5.14
C ILE A 109 1.05 -5.02 4.43
N ALA A 110 1.64 -3.83 4.56
CA ALA A 110 1.17 -2.64 3.88
C ALA A 110 1.18 -2.81 2.35
N PHE A 111 2.23 -3.39 1.77
CA PHE A 111 2.27 -3.70 0.35
C PHE A 111 1.21 -4.72 -0.08
N ILE A 112 1.00 -5.78 0.70
CA ILE A 112 -0.07 -6.76 0.47
C ILE A 112 -1.43 -6.07 0.40
N LEU A 113 -1.72 -5.22 1.39
CA LEU A 113 -2.98 -4.49 1.46
C LEU A 113 -3.13 -3.51 0.29
N LEU A 114 -2.06 -2.79 -0.07
CA LEU A 114 -2.06 -1.87 -1.20
C LEU A 114 -2.38 -2.59 -2.53
N MET A 115 -1.77 -3.74 -2.78
CA MET A 115 -1.91 -4.47 -4.05
C MET A 115 -3.26 -5.18 -4.20
N ASN A 116 -3.82 -5.68 -3.09
CA ASN A 116 -5.01 -6.52 -3.12
C ASN A 116 -6.30 -5.76 -2.80
N SER A 117 -6.24 -4.71 -1.97
CA SER A 117 -7.43 -3.99 -1.53
C SER A 117 -8.30 -3.45 -2.66
N PRO A 118 -7.78 -2.96 -3.81
CA PRO A 118 -8.65 -2.46 -4.87
C PRO A 118 -9.56 -3.53 -5.46
N VAL A 119 -9.03 -4.76 -5.59
CA VAL A 119 -9.80 -5.91 -6.10
C VAL A 119 -10.86 -6.31 -5.11
N ILE A 120 -10.49 -6.40 -3.83
CA ILE A 120 -11.39 -6.79 -2.76
C ILE A 120 -12.53 -5.79 -2.61
N ILE A 121 -12.21 -4.50 -2.55
CA ILE A 121 -13.18 -3.41 -2.39
C ILE A 121 -14.15 -3.40 -3.58
N THR A 122 -13.63 -3.48 -4.81
CA THR A 122 -14.46 -3.39 -6.01
C THR A 122 -15.33 -4.63 -6.24
N ASN A 123 -14.87 -5.82 -5.86
CA ASN A 123 -15.51 -7.08 -6.30
C ASN A 123 -16.24 -7.86 -5.21
N MET A 124 -16.03 -7.55 -3.92
CA MET A 124 -16.53 -8.40 -2.83
C MET A 124 -17.60 -7.76 -1.94
N ASN A 125 -17.98 -6.48 -2.14
CA ASN A 125 -18.92 -5.76 -1.28
C ASN A 125 -18.71 -6.05 0.22
N VAL A 126 -17.50 -5.78 0.69
CA VAL A 126 -17.03 -6.16 2.02
C VAL A 126 -17.07 -5.01 2.99
N THR A 127 -17.06 -5.31 4.28
CA THR A 127 -16.72 -4.34 5.33
C THR A 127 -15.21 -4.09 5.40
N PHE A 128 -14.77 -3.03 6.08
CA PHE A 128 -13.33 -2.73 6.26
C PHE A 128 -12.55 -3.91 6.87
N ARG A 129 -13.09 -4.56 7.91
CA ARG A 129 -12.42 -5.72 8.54
C ARG A 129 -12.27 -6.90 7.59
N GLN A 130 -13.31 -7.18 6.80
CA GLN A 130 -13.28 -8.21 5.76
C GLN A 130 -12.31 -7.81 4.64
N ALA A 131 -12.20 -6.53 4.29
CA ALA A 131 -11.25 -6.06 3.29
C ALA A 131 -9.80 -6.35 3.69
N LEU A 132 -9.44 -6.11 4.96
CA LEU A 132 -8.12 -6.45 5.50
C LEU A 132 -7.83 -7.95 5.43
N HIS A 133 -8.74 -8.76 5.96
CA HIS A 133 -8.58 -10.20 6.00
C HIS A 133 -8.50 -10.81 4.58
N ASN A 134 -9.40 -10.41 3.69
CA ASN A 134 -9.45 -10.96 2.34
C ASN A 134 -8.27 -10.50 1.48
N SER A 135 -7.70 -9.31 1.76
CA SER A 135 -6.47 -8.85 1.10
C SER A 135 -5.27 -9.73 1.42
N ILE A 136 -5.19 -10.27 2.65
CA ILE A 136 -4.15 -11.25 3.03
C ILE A 136 -4.42 -12.59 2.37
N ILE A 137 -5.68 -13.05 2.38
CA ILE A 137 -6.05 -14.34 1.76
C ILE A 137 -5.78 -14.35 0.25
N LEU A 138 -5.96 -13.22 -0.44
CA LEU A 138 -5.82 -13.13 -1.90
C LEU A 138 -4.44 -13.60 -2.41
N ILE A 139 -3.40 -13.48 -1.57
CA ILE A 139 -2.04 -13.97 -1.86
C ILE A 139 -2.05 -15.47 -2.18
N PHE A 140 -2.86 -16.25 -1.45
CA PHE A 140 -2.89 -17.70 -1.54
C PHE A 140 -3.68 -18.22 -2.75
N GLY A 141 -4.32 -17.34 -3.52
CA GLY A 141 -4.99 -17.73 -4.76
C GLY A 141 -4.03 -18.26 -5.81
N ARG A 142 -2.96 -17.50 -6.08
CA ARG A 142 -1.79 -17.95 -6.83
C ARG A 142 -0.55 -17.26 -6.29
N LEU A 143 0.26 -17.99 -5.54
CA LEU A 143 1.52 -17.49 -4.98
C LEU A 143 2.45 -16.93 -6.06
N LEU A 144 2.51 -17.56 -7.24
CA LEU A 144 3.32 -17.09 -8.37
C LEU A 144 2.93 -15.67 -8.81
N ASN A 145 1.63 -15.37 -8.91
CA ASN A 145 1.15 -14.05 -9.28
C ASN A 145 1.56 -13.00 -8.24
N PHE A 146 1.50 -13.35 -6.95
CA PHE A 146 1.95 -12.49 -5.87
C PHE A 146 3.46 -12.20 -5.95
N LEU A 147 4.28 -13.23 -6.22
CA LEU A 147 5.72 -13.05 -6.42
C LEU A 147 6.02 -12.14 -7.62
N ILE A 148 5.27 -12.29 -8.72
CA ILE A 148 5.38 -11.42 -9.89
C ILE A 148 4.98 -9.98 -9.53
N GLN A 149 3.91 -9.76 -8.77
CA GLN A 149 3.50 -8.42 -8.33
C GLN A 149 4.61 -7.75 -7.51
N ILE A 150 5.21 -8.45 -6.55
CA ILE A 150 6.33 -7.93 -5.76
C ILE A 150 7.50 -7.58 -6.68
N ALA A 151 7.89 -8.49 -7.59
CA ALA A 151 9.00 -8.24 -8.50
C ALA A 151 8.78 -7.00 -9.38
N ILE A 152 7.57 -6.85 -9.92
CA ILE A 152 7.16 -5.66 -10.70
C ILE A 152 7.24 -4.40 -9.85
N LEU A 153 6.78 -4.45 -8.59
CA LEU A 153 6.77 -3.29 -7.70
C LEU A 153 8.20 -2.89 -7.29
N VAL A 154 9.07 -3.86 -6.97
CA VAL A 154 10.49 -3.62 -6.66
C VAL A 154 11.21 -3.03 -7.88
N LEU A 155 11.02 -3.60 -9.06
CA LEU A 155 11.59 -3.08 -10.30
C LEU A 155 11.10 -1.65 -10.57
N PHE A 156 9.81 -1.39 -10.39
CA PHE A 156 9.24 -0.05 -10.57
C PHE A 156 9.85 0.97 -9.60
N VAL A 157 9.94 0.64 -8.31
CA VAL A 157 10.58 1.50 -7.31
C VAL A 157 12.03 1.79 -7.71
N TYR A 158 12.78 0.77 -8.11
CA TYR A 158 14.15 0.94 -8.59
C TYR A 158 14.24 1.90 -9.79
N LEU A 159 13.36 1.74 -10.78
CA LEU A 159 13.31 2.61 -11.95
C LEU A 159 12.90 4.04 -11.62
N VAL A 160 11.96 4.25 -10.70
CA VAL A 160 11.54 5.59 -10.24
C VAL A 160 12.69 6.32 -9.54
N LEU A 161 13.51 5.60 -8.75
CA LEU A 161 14.71 6.17 -8.14
C LEU A 161 15.75 6.59 -9.18
N TRP A 162 15.81 5.88 -10.30
CA TRP A 162 16.70 6.23 -11.41
C TRP A 162 16.19 7.43 -12.23
N ASN A 163 14.87 7.51 -12.47
CA ASN A 163 14.27 8.61 -13.22
C ASN A 163 12.81 8.86 -12.81
N PHE A 164 12.54 10.05 -12.26
CA PHE A 164 11.20 10.46 -11.81
C PHE A 164 10.14 10.49 -12.93
N VAL A 165 10.51 10.65 -14.21
CA VAL A 165 9.54 10.57 -15.32
C VAL A 165 8.88 9.20 -15.40
N ILE A 166 9.57 8.13 -14.97
CA ILE A 166 9.03 6.78 -14.90
C ILE A 166 7.89 6.70 -13.89
N TYR A 167 7.90 7.50 -12.83
CA TYR A 167 6.77 7.58 -11.90
C TYR A 167 5.51 8.06 -12.63
N LEU A 168 5.60 9.17 -13.37
CA LEU A 168 4.47 9.77 -14.05
C LEU A 168 3.85 8.85 -15.11
N LEU A 169 4.67 8.19 -15.91
CA LEU A 169 4.21 7.34 -17.01
C LEU A 169 3.91 5.90 -16.56
N GLY A 170 4.75 5.36 -15.67
CA GLY A 170 4.73 3.96 -15.28
C GLY A 170 3.69 3.62 -14.23
N ILE A 171 3.23 4.60 -13.42
CA ILE A 171 2.31 4.30 -12.32
C ILE A 171 1.01 3.65 -12.81
N PHE A 172 0.43 4.14 -13.91
CA PHE A 172 -0.79 3.57 -14.49
C PHE A 172 -0.59 2.14 -15.00
N LEU A 173 0.58 1.86 -15.61
CA LEU A 173 0.93 0.53 -16.10
C LEU A 173 1.05 -0.46 -14.95
N ILE A 174 1.77 -0.08 -13.89
CA ILE A 174 1.98 -0.91 -12.71
C ILE A 174 0.65 -1.20 -12.01
N ILE A 175 -0.17 -0.17 -11.84
CA ILE A 175 -1.52 -0.29 -11.30
C ILE A 175 -2.32 -1.33 -12.11
N ASN A 176 -2.33 -1.22 -13.42
CA ASN A 176 -3.07 -2.13 -14.29
C ASN A 176 -2.57 -3.58 -14.17
N LEU A 177 -1.24 -3.79 -14.21
CA LEU A 177 -0.63 -5.11 -14.08
C LEU A 177 -0.97 -5.76 -12.72
N VAL A 178 -0.80 -5.01 -11.62
CA VAL A 178 -1.13 -5.49 -10.27
C VAL A 178 -2.62 -5.82 -10.17
N SER A 179 -3.51 -4.94 -10.62
CA SER A 179 -4.96 -5.19 -10.60
C SER A 179 -5.35 -6.45 -11.39
N ARG A 180 -4.76 -6.68 -12.57
CA ARG A 180 -5.02 -7.89 -13.36
C ARG A 180 -4.54 -9.17 -12.65
N LEU A 181 -3.32 -9.16 -12.12
CA LEU A 181 -2.75 -10.30 -11.40
C LEU A 181 -3.58 -10.63 -10.15
N SER A 182 -3.99 -9.61 -9.39
CA SER A 182 -4.82 -9.78 -8.19
C SER A 182 -6.23 -10.25 -8.54
N TYR A 183 -6.81 -9.81 -9.65
CA TYR A 183 -8.10 -10.31 -10.13
C TYR A 183 -8.04 -11.79 -10.53
N MET A 184 -6.96 -12.24 -11.17
CA MET A 184 -6.76 -13.67 -11.43
C MET A 184 -6.67 -14.49 -10.14
N ASN A 185 -6.03 -13.94 -9.09
CA ASN A 185 -6.00 -14.60 -7.78
C ASN A 185 -7.39 -14.71 -7.17
N TYR A 186 -8.19 -13.66 -7.28
CA TYR A 186 -9.58 -13.64 -6.85
C TYR A 186 -10.42 -14.72 -7.54
N ILE A 187 -10.37 -14.79 -8.88
CA ILE A 187 -11.11 -15.81 -9.65
C ILE A 187 -10.70 -17.20 -9.16
N LYS A 188 -9.41 -17.46 -9.00
CA LYS A 188 -8.94 -18.79 -8.61
C LYS A 188 -9.35 -19.20 -7.20
N LEU A 189 -9.36 -18.26 -6.25
CA LEU A 189 -9.89 -18.51 -4.90
C LEU A 189 -11.39 -18.75 -4.92
N LYS A 190 -12.13 -17.98 -5.72
CA LYS A 190 -13.57 -18.15 -5.88
C LYS A 190 -13.93 -19.53 -6.44
N GLU A 191 -13.14 -20.05 -7.38
CA GLU A 191 -13.30 -21.42 -7.90
C GLU A 191 -13.07 -22.50 -6.84
N ARG A 192 -12.12 -22.31 -5.91
CA ARG A 192 -11.81 -23.30 -4.86
C ARG A 192 -12.83 -23.35 -3.71
N LEU A 193 -13.64 -22.31 -3.58
CA LEU A 193 -14.64 -22.16 -2.52
C LEU A 193 -16.06 -22.56 -2.98
N LYS A 194 -16.22 -22.95 -4.24
CA LYS A 194 -17.43 -23.60 -4.77
C LYS A 194 -17.27 -25.11 -4.66
#